data_AF-A0A6L8H8B4-F1
#
_entry.id   AF-A0A6L8H8B4-F1
#
_cell.length_a   1.000
_cell.length_b   1.000
_cell.length_c   1.000
_cell.angle_alpha   90.00
_cell.angle_beta   90.00
_cell.angle_gamma   90.00
#
_symmetry.space_group_name_H-M   'P 1'
#
loop_
_entity.id
_entity.type
_entity.pdbx_description
1 polymer ?
#
loop_
_entity_poly.entity_id
_entity_poly.type
_entity_poly.pdbx_seq_one_letter_code
_entity_poly.pdbx_strand_id
1 'polypeptide(L)'
;MEWLEAWLILRSVKGVSDGTICTLVRHFGGPKEVLSASASDLRHVAGLRPSVVTALQKEPEPSVVAQVRKEMRLLEKGESGVVTILDDAYPRRLAMIPDPPPLLYVRGTLPASDDHAVAIVGSRKASPAGALMTQELSQQLAGMGLTIVSGLARGIDAAAHRGALAANARTIAVIGCG
;
A
#
# COMPACT_ATOMS: atom_id res chain seq x y z
N MET A 1 13.38 -6.74 -12.25
CA MET A 1 13.10 -5.29 -12.14
C MET A 1 12.10 -4.79 -13.18
N GLU A 2 12.08 -5.31 -14.42
CA GLU A 2 11.10 -4.90 -15.45
C GLU A 2 9.62 -5.06 -15.04
N TRP A 3 9.30 -6.03 -14.19
CA TRP A 3 7.94 -6.24 -13.70
C TRP A 3 7.44 -5.02 -12.88
N LEU A 4 8.34 -4.36 -12.14
CA LEU A 4 8.03 -3.19 -11.32
C LEU A 4 7.92 -1.91 -12.17
N GLU A 5 8.69 -1.80 -13.25
CA GLU A 5 8.64 -0.64 -14.14
C GLU A 5 7.22 -0.42 -14.69
N ALA A 6 6.58 -1.48 -15.17
CA ALA A 6 5.21 -1.42 -15.69
C ALA A 6 4.20 -0.95 -14.64
N TRP A 7 4.32 -1.43 -13.39
CA TRP A 7 3.50 -0.98 -12.27
C TRP A 7 3.68 0.51 -11.99
N LEU A 8 4.92 0.99 -11.95
CA LEU A 8 5.23 2.39 -11.67
C LEU A 8 4.78 3.32 -12.81
N ILE A 9 4.87 2.86 -14.06
CA ILE A 9 4.33 3.58 -15.23
C ILE A 9 2.81 3.68 -15.11
N LEU A 10 2.10 2.58 -14.85
CA LEU A 10 0.64 2.57 -14.70
C LEU A 10 0.16 3.53 -13.60
N ARG A 11 0.81 3.50 -12.43
CA ARG A 11 0.51 4.43 -11.33
C ARG A 11 0.74 5.90 -11.70
N SER A 12 1.61 6.18 -12.67
CA SER A 12 1.91 7.53 -13.12
C SER A 12 0.91 8.07 -14.16
N VAL A 13 -0.01 7.23 -14.67
CA VAL A 13 -1.01 7.64 -15.66
C VAL A 13 -2.07 8.53 -15.00
N LYS A 14 -2.10 9.79 -15.41
CA LYS A 14 -3.02 10.79 -14.83
C LYS A 14 -4.48 10.41 -15.07
N GLY A 15 -5.28 10.50 -14.01
CA GLY A 15 -6.73 10.26 -14.06
C GLY A 15 -7.13 8.79 -13.95
N VAL A 16 -6.17 7.89 -13.70
CA VAL A 16 -6.42 6.48 -13.39
C VAL A 16 -6.28 6.29 -11.88
N SER A 17 -7.33 5.80 -11.21
CA SER A 17 -7.28 5.52 -9.77
C SER A 17 -6.59 4.20 -9.48
N ASP A 18 -6.16 4.02 -8.24
CA ASP A 18 -5.50 2.79 -7.77
C ASP A 18 -6.41 1.56 -7.93
N GLY A 19 -7.68 1.68 -7.61
CA GLY A 19 -8.70 0.64 -7.83
C GLY A 19 -8.96 0.35 -9.31
N THR A 20 -8.84 1.37 -10.18
CA THR A 20 -8.91 1.16 -11.63
C THR A 20 -7.70 0.34 -12.10
N ILE A 21 -6.50 0.70 -11.65
CA ILE A 21 -5.27 -0.06 -11.94
C ILE A 21 -5.43 -1.51 -11.48
N CYS A 22 -5.88 -1.72 -10.24
CA CYS A 22 -6.09 -3.06 -9.70
C CYS A 22 -7.11 -3.87 -10.51
N THR A 23 -8.19 -3.24 -10.97
CA THR A 23 -9.21 -3.88 -11.81
C THR A 23 -8.62 -4.28 -13.17
N LEU A 24 -7.89 -3.37 -13.81
CA LEU A 24 -7.27 -3.62 -15.11
C LEU A 24 -6.22 -4.73 -15.01
N VAL A 25 -5.33 -4.67 -14.01
CA VAL A 25 -4.29 -5.68 -13.84
C VAL A 25 -4.88 -7.06 -13.58
N ARG A 26 -5.96 -7.17 -12.78
CA ARG A 26 -6.67 -8.44 -12.60
C ARG A 26 -7.35 -8.93 -13.87
N HIS A 27 -7.90 -8.03 -14.67
CA HIS A 27 -8.57 -8.37 -15.93
C HIS A 27 -7.60 -8.86 -17.01
N PHE A 28 -6.48 -8.15 -17.18
CA PHE A 28 -5.49 -8.42 -18.24
C PHE A 28 -4.38 -9.38 -17.81
N GLY A 29 -4.26 -9.70 -16.52
CA GLY A 29 -3.28 -10.65 -15.98
C GLY A 29 -1.95 -10.05 -15.55
N GLY A 30 -1.73 -8.75 -15.74
CA GLY A 30 -0.51 -8.07 -15.31
C GLY A 30 -0.40 -6.63 -15.80
N PRO A 31 0.53 -5.84 -15.24
CA PRO A 31 0.70 -4.43 -15.60
C PRO A 31 1.24 -4.22 -17.02
N LYS A 32 2.07 -5.14 -17.53
CA LYS A 32 2.61 -5.06 -18.90
C LYS A 32 1.49 -5.26 -19.92
N GLU A 33 0.61 -6.21 -19.65
CA GLU A 33 -0.54 -6.57 -20.47
C GLU A 33 -1.50 -5.38 -20.58
N VAL A 34 -1.76 -4.68 -19.47
CA VAL A 34 -2.57 -3.44 -19.47
C VAL A 34 -1.94 -2.35 -20.36
N LEU A 35 -0.63 -2.12 -20.26
CA LEU A 35 0.06 -1.10 -21.06
C LEU A 35 0.11 -1.46 -22.56
N SER A 36 0.08 -2.74 -22.89
CA SER A 36 0.05 -3.23 -24.27
C SER A 36 -1.36 -3.43 -24.85
N ALA A 37 -2.41 -3.29 -24.02
CA ALA A 37 -3.79 -3.56 -24.43
C ALA A 37 -4.26 -2.57 -25.49
N SER A 38 -5.06 -3.05 -26.46
CA SER A 38 -5.60 -2.18 -27.50
C SER A 38 -6.66 -1.23 -26.94
N ALA A 39 -6.92 -0.12 -27.65
CA ALA A 39 -8.03 0.79 -27.33
C ALA A 39 -9.37 0.04 -27.23
N SER A 40 -9.53 -0.98 -28.08
CA SER A 40 -10.76 -1.76 -28.17
C SER A 40 -10.91 -2.61 -26.91
N ASP A 41 -9.88 -3.33 -26.51
CA ASP A 41 -9.92 -4.20 -25.32
C ASP A 41 -10.17 -3.39 -24.05
N LEU A 42 -9.50 -2.25 -23.88
CA LEU A 42 -9.70 -1.35 -22.75
C LEU A 42 -11.15 -0.84 -22.66
N ARG A 43 -11.81 -0.56 -23.78
CA ARG A 43 -13.22 -0.10 -23.81
C ARG A 43 -14.22 -1.17 -23.40
N HIS A 44 -13.87 -2.45 -23.50
CA HIS A 44 -14.73 -3.55 -23.06
C HIS A 44 -14.69 -3.76 -21.53
N VAL A 45 -13.74 -3.14 -20.83
CA VAL A 45 -13.70 -3.16 -19.36
C VAL A 45 -14.82 -2.29 -18.81
N ALA A 46 -15.76 -2.93 -18.11
CA ALA A 46 -16.92 -2.26 -17.54
C ALA A 46 -16.50 -1.12 -16.58
N GLY A 47 -17.14 0.05 -16.73
CA GLY A 47 -16.91 1.22 -15.89
C GLY A 47 -15.68 2.07 -16.25
N LEU A 48 -14.90 1.69 -17.27
CA LEU A 48 -13.75 2.47 -17.70
C LEU A 48 -14.18 3.70 -18.52
N ARG A 49 -13.77 4.89 -18.08
CA ARG A 49 -14.08 6.14 -18.79
C ARG A 49 -13.27 6.25 -20.08
N PRO A 50 -13.81 6.85 -21.16
CA PRO A 50 -13.05 7.08 -22.39
C PRO A 50 -11.76 7.88 -22.17
N SER A 51 -11.74 8.81 -21.21
CA SER A 51 -10.55 9.58 -20.84
C SER A 51 -9.42 8.71 -20.29
N VAL A 52 -9.76 7.63 -19.56
CA VAL A 52 -8.78 6.68 -19.02
C VAL A 52 -8.18 5.83 -20.14
N VAL A 53 -9.01 5.36 -21.07
CA VAL A 53 -8.54 4.63 -22.27
C VAL A 53 -7.53 5.48 -23.02
N THR A 54 -7.88 6.73 -23.34
CA THR A 54 -6.97 7.66 -24.04
C THR A 54 -5.70 7.94 -23.25
N ALA A 55 -5.75 7.97 -21.91
CA ALA A 55 -4.57 8.19 -21.08
C ALA A 55 -3.63 6.98 -21.07
N LEU A 56 -4.17 5.76 -21.00
CA LEU A 56 -3.40 4.51 -21.01
C LEU A 56 -2.72 4.24 -22.36
N GLN A 57 -3.30 4.74 -23.45
CA GLN A 57 -2.72 4.59 -24.80
C GLN A 57 -1.59 5.57 -25.12
N LYS A 58 -1.34 6.55 -24.26
CA LYS A 58 -0.24 7.50 -24.48
C LYS A 58 1.06 6.90 -23.98
N GLU A 59 2.11 7.05 -24.80
CA GLU A 59 3.47 6.80 -24.35
C GLU A 59 3.78 7.65 -23.12
N PRO A 60 4.47 7.09 -22.10
CA PRO A 60 4.84 7.85 -20.92
C PRO A 60 5.83 8.94 -21.31
N GLU A 61 5.59 10.15 -20.81
CA GLU A 61 6.51 11.28 -21.00
C GLU A 61 7.93 10.93 -20.53
N PRO A 62 9.00 11.40 -21.20
CA PRO A 62 10.38 11.11 -20.81
C PRO A 62 10.71 11.43 -19.35
N SER A 63 10.05 12.45 -18.78
CA SER A 63 10.18 12.83 -17.38
C SER A 63 9.60 11.78 -16.42
N VAL A 64 8.48 11.15 -16.78
CA VAL A 64 7.88 10.04 -16.02
C VAL A 64 8.80 8.84 -16.05
N VAL A 65 9.31 8.46 -17.23
CA VAL A 65 10.27 7.35 -17.36
C VAL A 65 11.52 7.59 -16.52
N ALA A 66 12.06 8.82 -16.53
CA ALA A 66 13.20 9.17 -15.69
C ALA A 66 12.90 9.07 -14.19
N GLN A 67 11.69 9.45 -13.75
CA GLN A 67 11.25 9.35 -12.36
C GLN A 67 11.07 7.90 -11.93
N VAL A 68 10.42 7.06 -12.74
CA VAL A 68 10.26 5.62 -12.50
C VAL A 68 11.63 4.96 -12.34
N ARG A 69 12.58 5.24 -13.24
CA ARG A 69 13.96 4.73 -13.13
C ARG A 69 14.67 5.20 -11.87
N LYS A 70 14.42 6.44 -11.42
CA LYS A 70 14.98 6.95 -10.15
C LYS A 70 14.42 6.17 -8.96
N GLU A 71 13.12 5.95 -8.93
CA GLU A 71 12.43 5.19 -7.88
C GLU A 71 12.92 3.75 -7.80
N MET A 72 13.02 3.06 -8.94
CA MET A 72 13.59 1.71 -9.04
C MET A 72 15.01 1.63 -8.45
N ARG A 73 15.88 2.60 -8.77
CA ARG A 73 17.24 2.66 -8.21
C ARG A 73 17.27 2.90 -6.70
N LEU A 74 16.29 3.61 -6.15
CA LEU A 74 16.18 3.80 -4.70
C LEU A 74 15.77 2.50 -4.02
N LEU A 75 14.88 1.72 -4.62
CA LEU A 75 14.44 0.43 -4.11
C LEU A 75 15.56 -0.62 -4.16
N GLU A 76 16.36 -0.63 -5.23
CA GLU A 76 17.53 -1.53 -5.34
C GLU A 76 18.59 -1.27 -4.25
N LYS A 77 18.70 -0.02 -3.79
CA LYS A 77 19.68 0.39 -2.77
C LYS A 77 19.11 0.40 -1.35
N GLY A 78 17.80 0.30 -1.22
CA GLY A 78 17.09 0.46 0.04
C GLY A 78 16.91 -0.85 0.79
N GLU A 79 16.42 -0.73 2.02
CA GLU A 79 15.95 -1.87 2.84
C GLU A 79 14.47 -2.19 2.61
N SER A 80 13.83 -1.47 1.68
CA SER A 80 12.39 -1.58 1.40
C SER A 80 12.15 -2.47 0.18
N GLY A 81 11.28 -3.46 0.34
CA GLY A 81 10.70 -4.23 -0.75
C GLY A 81 9.43 -3.59 -1.31
N VAL A 82 8.91 -4.19 -2.38
CA VAL A 82 7.61 -3.87 -2.95
C VAL A 82 6.72 -5.10 -2.88
N VAL A 83 5.51 -4.95 -2.35
CA VAL A 83 4.45 -5.95 -2.37
C VAL A 83 3.32 -5.41 -3.24
N THR A 84 2.89 -6.18 -4.23
CA THR A 84 1.81 -5.84 -5.16
C THR A 84 0.50 -6.48 -4.75
N ILE A 85 -0.61 -5.96 -5.24
CA ILE A 85 -1.94 -6.56 -5.00
C ILE A 85 -2.09 -7.98 -5.57
N LEU A 86 -1.13 -8.47 -6.36
CA LEU A 86 -1.09 -9.83 -6.87
C LEU A 86 -0.29 -10.79 -5.99
N ASP A 87 0.45 -10.28 -5.01
CA ASP A 87 1.29 -11.11 -4.15
C ASP A 87 0.48 -11.68 -2.98
N ASP A 88 0.77 -12.93 -2.59
CA ASP A 88 0.14 -13.58 -1.44
C ASP A 88 0.38 -12.86 -0.11
N ALA A 89 1.48 -12.10 -0.02
CA ALA A 89 1.84 -11.28 1.13
C ALA A 89 1.04 -9.98 1.23
N TYR A 90 0.24 -9.63 0.22
CA TYR A 90 -0.57 -8.42 0.26
C TYR A 90 -1.72 -8.56 1.28
N PRO A 91 -1.93 -7.60 2.19
CA PRO A 91 -2.96 -7.72 3.23
C PRO A 91 -4.37 -7.87 2.64
N ARG A 92 -5.04 -8.99 2.93
CA ARG A 92 -6.31 -9.35 2.29
C ARG A 92 -7.40 -8.32 2.56
N ARG A 93 -7.45 -7.81 3.80
CA ARG A 93 -8.40 -6.76 4.19
C ARG A 93 -8.17 -5.44 3.45
N LEU A 94 -6.91 -5.10 3.16
CA LEU A 94 -6.60 -3.91 2.39
C LEU A 94 -7.03 -4.07 0.93
N ALA A 95 -6.92 -5.27 0.35
CA ALA A 95 -7.35 -5.53 -1.03
C ALA A 95 -8.86 -5.39 -1.26
N MET A 96 -9.66 -5.38 -0.18
CA MET A 96 -11.13 -5.29 -0.20
C MET A 96 -11.66 -3.85 -0.09
N ILE A 97 -10.81 -2.85 0.17
CA ILE A 97 -11.27 -1.46 0.21
C ILE A 97 -11.64 -0.97 -1.22
N PRO A 98 -12.43 0.10 -1.38
CA PRO A 98 -12.88 0.54 -2.71
C PRO A 98 -11.76 0.97 -3.67
N ASP A 99 -10.67 1.53 -3.15
CA ASP A 99 -9.52 2.03 -3.93
C ASP A 99 -8.22 1.49 -3.29
N PRO A 100 -7.93 0.18 -3.42
CA PRO A 100 -6.78 -0.44 -2.76
C PRO A 100 -5.49 -0.02 -3.47
N PRO A 101 -4.42 0.32 -2.74
CA PRO A 101 -3.16 0.71 -3.35
C PRO A 101 -2.57 -0.48 -4.14
N PRO A 102 -2.21 -0.34 -5.42
CA PRO A 102 -1.70 -1.46 -6.22
C PRO A 102 -0.35 -1.98 -5.73
N LEU A 103 0.42 -1.12 -5.06
CA LEU A 103 1.77 -1.36 -4.56
C LEU A 103 1.89 -0.88 -3.13
N LEU A 104 2.60 -1.64 -2.31
CA LEU A 104 3.03 -1.27 -0.97
C LEU A 104 4.56 -1.27 -0.92
N TYR A 105 5.15 -0.19 -0.43
CA TYR A 105 6.55 -0.18 -0.03
C TYR A 105 6.65 -0.70 1.40
N VAL A 106 7.41 -1.78 1.58
CA VAL A 106 7.46 -2.51 2.84
C VAL A 106 8.90 -2.58 3.32
N ARG A 107 9.16 -2.03 4.51
CA ARG A 107 10.40 -2.28 5.26
C ARG A 107 10.10 -3.28 6.37
N GLY A 108 10.63 -4.50 6.24
CA GLY A 108 10.31 -5.63 7.12
C GLY A 108 9.49 -6.70 6.39
N THR A 109 8.55 -7.35 7.10
CA THR A 109 7.75 -8.47 6.58
C THR A 109 6.26 -8.24 6.79
N LEU A 110 5.42 -8.89 5.96
CA LEU A 110 3.96 -8.96 6.07
C LEU A 110 3.50 -10.44 6.08
N PRO A 111 3.72 -11.19 7.17
CA PRO A 111 3.22 -12.55 7.32
C PRO A 111 1.70 -12.59 7.39
N ALA A 112 1.11 -13.74 7.03
CA ALA A 112 -0.35 -13.95 7.03
C ALA A 112 -1.01 -13.72 8.40
N SER A 113 -0.27 -13.80 9.51
CA SER A 113 -0.79 -13.48 10.85
C SER A 113 -1.30 -12.03 10.95
N ASP A 114 -0.84 -11.13 10.08
CA ASP A 114 -1.29 -9.73 10.06
C ASP A 114 -2.72 -9.52 9.58
N ASP A 115 -3.38 -10.55 9.05
CA ASP A 115 -4.83 -10.51 8.80
C ASP A 115 -5.64 -10.40 10.12
N HIS A 116 -5.03 -10.76 11.26
CA HIS A 116 -5.55 -10.57 12.61
C HIS A 116 -4.98 -9.30 13.24
N ALA A 117 -5.36 -8.15 12.68
CA ALA A 117 -4.89 -6.85 13.11
C ALA A 117 -6.00 -5.97 13.69
N VAL A 118 -5.60 -5.06 14.58
CA VAL A 118 -6.44 -3.96 15.09
C VAL A 118 -5.74 -2.62 14.88
N ALA A 119 -6.48 -1.67 14.32
CA ALA A 119 -5.99 -0.30 14.16
C ALA A 119 -6.22 0.50 15.45
N ILE A 120 -5.18 1.14 15.97
CA ILE A 120 -5.28 2.09 17.09
C ILE A 120 -4.87 3.46 16.59
N VAL A 121 -5.80 4.41 16.64
CA VAL A 121 -5.62 5.79 16.15
C VAL A 121 -6.07 6.78 17.21
N GLY A 122 -5.50 7.99 17.20
CA GLY A 122 -6.00 9.07 18.04
C GLY A 122 -5.17 10.34 17.99
N SER A 123 -5.31 11.17 19.03
CA SER A 123 -4.72 12.51 19.07
C SER A 123 -3.19 12.49 19.00
N ARG A 124 -2.63 13.40 18.18
CA ARG A 124 -1.18 13.71 18.17
C ARG A 124 -0.72 14.43 19.44
N LYS A 125 -1.65 15.01 20.19
CA LYS A 125 -1.46 15.67 21.49
C LYS A 125 -2.25 14.89 22.55
N ALA A 126 -1.90 13.63 22.74
CA ALA A 126 -2.53 12.79 23.75
C ALA A 126 -2.26 13.32 25.16
N SER A 127 -3.25 13.24 26.06
CA SER A 127 -3.02 13.44 27.48
C SER A 127 -2.16 12.30 28.04
N PRO A 128 -1.44 12.51 29.17
CA PRO A 128 -0.70 11.43 29.82
C PRO A 128 -1.57 10.21 30.12
N ALA A 129 -2.79 10.42 30.63
CA ALA A 129 -3.74 9.36 30.92
C ALA A 129 -4.19 8.61 29.64
N GLY A 130 -4.48 9.33 28.56
CA GLY A 130 -4.87 8.71 27.29
C GLY A 130 -3.73 7.90 26.66
N ALA A 131 -2.49 8.39 26.77
CA ALA A 131 -1.31 7.66 26.30
C ALA A 131 -1.08 6.39 27.13
N LEU A 132 -1.21 6.46 28.46
CA LEU A 132 -1.07 5.30 29.34
C LEU A 132 -2.12 4.23 29.03
N MET A 133 -3.40 4.62 28.97
CA MET A 133 -4.50 3.71 28.65
C MET A 133 -4.32 3.05 27.27
N THR A 134 -3.87 3.83 26.27
CA THR A 134 -3.58 3.29 24.94
C THR A 134 -2.45 2.26 24.98
N GLN A 135 -1.40 2.54 25.73
CA GLN A 135 -0.26 1.63 25.86
C GLN A 135 -0.68 0.31 26.54
N GLU A 136 -1.46 0.38 27.63
CA GLU A 136 -1.98 -0.80 28.34
C GLU A 136 -2.92 -1.63 27.47
N LEU A 137 -3.87 -0.97 26.79
CA LEU A 137 -4.79 -1.63 25.87
C LEU A 137 -4.04 -2.33 24.74
N SER A 138 -3.08 -1.63 24.12
CA SER A 138 -2.27 -2.18 23.04
C SER A 138 -1.43 -3.37 23.51
N GLN A 139 -0.83 -3.30 24.69
CA GLN A 139 -0.08 -4.40 25.27
C GLN A 139 -0.94 -5.64 25.49
N GLN A 140 -2.15 -5.47 26.01
CA GLN A 140 -3.09 -6.59 26.22
C GLN A 140 -3.52 -7.22 24.90
N LEU A 141 -3.98 -6.41 23.94
CA LEU A 141 -4.42 -6.90 22.62
C LEU A 141 -3.30 -7.61 21.87
N ALA A 142 -2.10 -7.03 21.88
CA ALA A 142 -0.94 -7.63 21.23
C ALA A 142 -0.49 -8.92 21.93
N GLY A 143 -0.58 -8.99 23.27
CA GLY A 143 -0.34 -10.19 24.05
C GLY A 143 -1.33 -11.33 23.75
N MET A 144 -2.52 -11.01 23.22
CA MET A 144 -3.50 -11.99 22.73
C MET A 144 -3.23 -12.43 21.27
N GLY A 145 -2.15 -11.96 20.65
CA GLY A 145 -1.75 -12.32 19.30
C GLY A 145 -2.28 -11.41 18.19
N LEU A 146 -2.91 -10.27 18.52
CA LEU A 146 -3.32 -9.29 17.52
C LEU A 146 -2.15 -8.41 17.07
N THR A 147 -2.01 -8.20 15.76
CA THR A 147 -1.09 -7.18 15.24
C THR A 147 -1.65 -5.78 15.48
N ILE A 148 -0.87 -4.89 16.11
CA ILE A 148 -1.27 -3.50 16.30
C ILE A 148 -0.87 -2.66 15.09
N VAL A 149 -1.82 -2.01 14.43
CA VAL A 149 -1.57 -1.16 13.25
C VAL A 149 -1.83 0.30 13.61
N SER A 150 -0.92 1.21 13.22
CA SER A 150 -1.01 2.63 13.57
C SER A 150 -0.12 3.48 12.63
N GLY A 151 -0.23 4.81 12.69
CA GLY A 151 0.36 5.75 11.74
C GLY A 151 1.77 6.26 12.08
N LEU A 152 2.40 5.72 13.14
CA LEU A 152 3.71 6.17 13.65
C LEU A 152 3.77 7.66 14.04
N ALA A 153 2.63 8.31 14.24
CA ALA A 153 2.59 9.69 14.69
C ALA A 153 2.97 9.82 16.19
N ARG A 154 3.25 11.04 16.64
CA ARG A 154 3.31 11.34 18.08
C ARG A 154 1.95 11.10 18.74
N GLY A 155 1.92 10.95 20.06
CA GLY A 155 0.69 10.80 20.82
C GLY A 155 0.20 9.35 20.87
N ILE A 156 -1.07 9.13 20.53
CA ILE A 156 -1.75 7.83 20.63
C ILE A 156 -1.05 6.77 19.77
N ASP A 157 -0.68 7.11 18.54
CA ASP A 157 0.00 6.17 17.63
C ASP A 157 1.30 5.60 18.23
N ALA A 158 2.15 6.48 18.77
CA ALA A 158 3.39 6.06 19.43
C ALA A 158 3.14 5.25 20.72
N ALA A 159 2.08 5.55 21.47
CA ALA A 159 1.69 4.77 22.64
C ALA A 159 1.21 3.36 22.27
N ALA A 160 0.45 3.24 21.17
CA ALA A 160 0.00 1.97 20.63
C ALA A 160 1.21 1.09 20.25
N HIS A 161 2.15 1.60 19.47
CA HIS A 161 3.35 0.85 19.11
C HIS A 161 4.18 0.42 20.34
N ARG A 162 4.37 1.33 21.32
CA ARG A 162 5.07 0.99 22.56
C ARG A 162 4.39 -0.13 23.34
N GLY A 163 3.06 -0.13 23.41
CA GLY A 163 2.31 -1.18 24.09
C GLY A 163 2.52 -2.55 23.44
N ALA A 164 2.45 -2.62 22.11
CA ALA A 164 2.69 -3.85 21.35
C ALA A 164 4.12 -4.39 21.59
N LEU A 165 5.11 -3.51 21.52
CA LEU A 165 6.51 -3.87 21.76
C LEU A 165 6.78 -4.30 23.21
N ALA A 166 6.09 -3.70 24.19
CA ALA A 166 6.19 -4.11 25.59
C ALA A 166 5.65 -5.52 25.86
N ALA A 167 4.75 -6.02 25.01
CA ALA A 167 4.32 -7.42 25.00
C ALA A 167 5.24 -8.34 24.18
N ASN A 168 6.36 -7.83 23.65
CA ASN A 168 7.22 -8.51 22.66
C ASN A 168 6.41 -9.04 21.45
N ALA A 169 5.39 -8.28 21.05
CA ALA A 169 4.41 -8.66 20.06
C ALA A 169 4.48 -7.77 18.82
N ARG A 170 3.64 -8.08 17.83
CA ARG A 170 3.74 -7.54 16.48
C ARG A 170 3.03 -6.19 16.31
N THR A 171 3.66 -5.28 15.58
CA THR A 171 3.05 -4.00 15.20
C THR A 171 3.48 -3.56 13.80
N ILE A 172 2.58 -2.86 13.10
CA ILE A 172 2.82 -2.29 11.75
C ILE A 172 2.60 -0.79 11.80
N ALA A 173 3.57 -0.05 11.28
CA ALA A 173 3.47 1.38 11.05
C ALA A 173 3.08 1.68 9.58
N VAL A 174 2.01 2.44 9.37
CA VAL A 174 1.62 2.96 8.05
C VAL A 174 1.99 4.44 7.98
N ILE A 175 3.05 4.76 7.24
CA ILE A 175 3.61 6.12 7.18
C ILE A 175 3.07 6.90 5.98
N GLY A 176 2.79 8.19 6.18
CA GLY A 176 2.30 9.12 5.16
C GLY A 176 3.42 9.81 4.36
N CYS A 177 4.63 9.27 4.36
CA CYS A 177 5.78 9.77 3.62
C CYS A 177 6.65 8.62 3.11
N GLY A 178 7.36 8.85 1.99
CA GLY A 178 8.21 7.85 1.33
C GLY A 178 9.03 8.48 0.21
#